data_AF-F9YAR3-F1
#
_entry.id   AF-F9YAR3-F1
#
_cell.length_a   1.000
_cell.length_b   1.000
_cell.length_c   1.000
_cell.angle_alpha   90.00
_cell.angle_beta   90.00
_cell.angle_gamma   90.00
#
_symmetry.space_group_name_H-M   'P 1'
#
loop_
_entity.id
_entity.type
_entity.pdbx_description
1 polymer ?
#
loop_
_entity_poly.entity_id
_entity_poly.type
_entity_poly.pdbx_seq_one_letter_code
_entity_poly.pdbx_strand_id
1 'polypeptide(L)' 'MLRTQEAARFLGISLRTLEKHRTYGTGPTYRKIGGRVLYTVEDLQAWADIGARKSTSDKDAGTVFPARPLTPEERSKL' A
#
# COMPACT_ATOMS: atom_id res chain seq x y z
N MET A 1 10.83 -6.91 10.80
CA MET A 1 10.47 -5.96 9.72
C MET A 1 10.97 -6.51 8.40
N LEU A 2 10.27 -6.25 7.31
CA LEU A 2 10.54 -6.77 5.97
C LEU A 2 11.18 -5.70 5.08
N ARG A 3 12.13 -6.10 4.23
CA ARG A 3 12.63 -5.26 3.13
C ARG A 3 11.61 -5.21 2.00
N THR A 4 11.75 -4.25 1.09
CA THR A 4 10.80 -4.04 -0.03
C THR A 4 10.52 -5.30 -0.85
N GLN A 5 11.54 -6.15 -1.09
CA GLN A 5 11.37 -7.42 -1.81
C GLN A 5 10.47 -8.42 -1.05
N GLU A 6 10.69 -8.55 0.26
CA GLU A 6 9.92 -9.45 1.13
C GLU A 6 8.49 -8.93 1.30
N ALA A 7 8.33 -7.61 1.47
CA ALA A 7 7.04 -6.95 1.57
C ALA A 7 6.21 -7.07 0.29
N ALA A 8 6.84 -6.89 -0.89
CA ALA A 8 6.17 -7.07 -2.17
C ALA A 8 5.71 -8.53 -2.37
N ARG A 9 6.56 -9.50 -2.00
CA ARG A 9 6.21 -10.93 -2.01
C ARG A 9 5.06 -11.23 -1.04
N PHE A 10 5.10 -10.66 0.17
CA PHE A 10 4.02 -10.81 1.16
C PHE A 10 2.67 -10.33 0.61
N LEU A 11 2.66 -9.17 -0.07
CA LEU A 11 1.46 -8.60 -0.68
C LEU A 11 1.06 -9.24 -2.03
N GLY A 12 1.88 -10.14 -2.59
CA GLY A 12 1.63 -10.73 -3.91
C GLY A 12 1.73 -9.75 -5.09
N ILE A 13 2.40 -8.60 -4.91
CA ILE A 13 2.61 -7.60 -5.97
C ILE A 13 4.08 -7.52 -6.40
N SER A 14 4.35 -6.94 -7.58
CA SER A 14 5.72 -6.76 -8.03
C SER A 14 6.48 -5.75 -7.14
N LEU A 15 7.80 -5.93 -7.02
CA LEU A 15 8.68 -4.97 -6.33
C LEU A 15 8.49 -3.54 -6.86
N ARG A 16 8.47 -3.41 -8.20
CA ARG A 16 8.31 -2.12 -8.88
C ARG A 16 6.96 -1.46 -8.58
N THR A 17 5.91 -2.26 -8.39
CA THR A 17 4.58 -1.76 -7.99
C THR A 17 4.60 -1.22 -6.57
N LEU A 18 5.21 -1.94 -5.61
CA LEU A 18 5.33 -1.47 -4.23
C LEU A 18 6.20 -0.19 -4.13
N GLU A 19 7.27 -0.11 -4.92
CA GLU A 19 8.08 1.10 -5.02
C GLU A 19 7.29 2.29 -5.57
N LYS A 20 6.44 2.08 -6.58
CA LYS A 20 5.55 3.13 -7.08
C LYS A 20 4.53 3.57 -6.02
N HIS A 21 3.89 2.63 -5.32
CA HIS A 21 2.99 2.95 -4.21
C HIS A 21 3.66 3.82 -3.15
N ARG A 22 4.93 3.54 -2.82
CA ARG A 22 5.73 4.38 -1.93
C ARG A 22 5.97 5.79 -2.50
N THR A 23 6.30 5.90 -3.79
CA THR A 23 6.53 7.20 -4.45
C THR A 23 5.27 8.06 -4.49
N TYR A 24 4.11 7.46 -4.75
CA TYR A 24 2.85 8.20 -4.86
C TYR A 24 2.11 8.39 -3.53
N GLY A 25 2.57 7.73 -2.47
CA GLY A 25 1.91 7.76 -1.16
C GLY A 25 0.61 6.95 -1.11
N THR A 26 0.45 5.97 -1.99
CA THR A 26 -0.74 5.10 -2.08
C THR A 26 -0.51 3.71 -1.49
N GLY A 27 0.64 3.51 -0.84
CA GLY A 27 1.09 2.23 -0.32
C GLY A 27 0.98 2.09 1.19
N PRO A 28 1.39 0.92 1.72
CA PRO A 28 1.51 0.69 3.14
C PRO A 28 2.54 1.63 3.78
N THR A 29 2.36 1.92 5.06
CA THR A 29 3.30 2.70 5.85
C THR A 29 4.68 2.03 5.83
N TYR A 30 5.70 2.81 5.50
CA TYR A 30 7.09 2.37 5.52
C TYR A 30 7.86 3.14 6.60
N ARG A 31 8.95 2.55 7.08
CA ARG A 31 9.89 3.19 8.00
C ARG A 31 11.24 3.34 7.32
N LYS A 32 11.78 4.56 7.33
CA LYS A 32 13.10 4.88 6.81
C LYS A 32 14.12 4.72 7.94
N ILE A 33 15.01 3.74 7.82
CA ILE A 33 16.07 3.48 8.81
C ILE A 33 17.41 3.59 8.09
N GLY A 34 18.06 4.74 8.27
CA GLY A 34 19.24 5.12 7.48
C GLY A 34 18.95 5.04 5.98
N GLY A 35 19.77 4.29 5.24
CA GLY A 35 19.56 4.07 3.81
C GLY A 35 18.38 3.16 3.44
N ARG A 36 17.85 2.36 4.38
CA ARG A 36 16.93 1.26 4.10
C ARG A 36 15.46 1.66 4.28
N VAL A 37 14.60 1.06 3.45
CA VAL A 37 13.13 1.15 3.57
C VAL A 37 12.63 -0.19 4.10
N LEU A 38 11.91 -0.16 5.22
CA LEU A 38 11.39 -1.36 5.88
C LEU A 38 9.89 -1.23 6.13
N TYR A 39 9.21 -2.38 6.17
CA TYR A 39 7.79 -2.51 6.45
C TYR A 39 7.59 -3.42 7.66
N THR A 40 6.60 -3.12 8.50
CA THR A 40 6.09 -4.11 9.48
C THR A 40 5.04 -4.97 8.80
N VAL A 41 4.87 -6.21 9.27
CA VAL A 41 3.78 -7.07 8.78
C VAL A 41 2.42 -6.42 9.10
N GLU A 42 2.30 -5.79 10.26
CA GLU A 42 1.11 -5.05 10.67
C GLU A 42 0.71 -3.94 9.69
N ASP A 43 1.65 -3.09 9.26
CA ASP A 43 1.35 -2.01 8.31
C ASP A 43 0.98 -2.56 6.92
N LEU A 44 1.59 -3.69 6.52
CA LEU A 44 1.25 -4.37 5.26
C LEU A 44 -0.16 -4.94 5.32
N GLN A 45 -0.52 -5.57 6.44
CA GLN A 45 -1.85 -6.14 6.65
C GLN A 45 -2.90 -5.04 6.72
N ALA A 46 -2.66 -3.99 7.52
CA ALA A 46 -3.58 -2.87 7.66
C ALA A 46 -3.87 -2.20 6.30
N TRP A 47 -2.85 -2.05 5.45
CA TRP A 47 -3.05 -1.52 4.10
C TRP A 47 -3.84 -2.47 3.19
N ALA A 48 -3.58 -3.78 3.27
CA ALA A 48 -4.35 -4.78 2.53
C ALA A 48 -5.83 -4.81 2.99
N ASP A 49 -6.07 -4.65 4.29
CA ASP A 49 -7.40 -4.66 4.89
C ASP A 49 -8.27 -3.47 4.45
N ILE A 50 -7.66 -2.32 4.07
CA ILE A 50 -8.40 -1.20 3.45
C ILE A 50 -9.16 -1.68 2.21
N GLY A 51 -8.52 -2.51 1.39
CA GLY A 51 -9.09 -3.04 0.15
C GLY A 51 -9.88 -4.34 0.32
N ALA A 52 -10.02 -4.86 1.55
CA ALA A 52 -10.72 -6.11 1.79
C ALA A 52 -12.22 -5.95 1.50
N ARG A 53 -12.76 -6.83 0.67
CA ARG A 53 -14.17 -6.83 0.25
C ARG A 53 -14.73 -8.23 0.41
N LYS A 54 -15.93 -8.36 0.99
CA LYS A 54 -16.64 -9.66 1.05
C LYS A 54 -17.46 -9.94 -0.21
N SER A 55 -17.87 -8.87 -0.90
CA SER A 55 -18.66 -8.92 -2.12
C SER A 55 -18.17 -7.88 -3.11
N THR A 56 -18.31 -8.15 -4.41
CA THR A 56 -18.00 -7.19 -5.47
C THR A 56 -18.90 -5.95 -5.45
N SER A 57 -20.03 -6.01 -4.74
CA SER A 57 -20.96 -4.89 -4.54
C SER A 57 -20.85 -4.21 -3.17
N ASP A 58 -19.84 -4.58 -2.37
CA ASP A 58 -19.60 -3.98 -1.06
C ASP A 58 -19.22 -2.51 -1.20
N LYS A 59 -20.11 -1.60 -0.79
CA LYS A 59 -19.94 -0.15 -0.91
C LYS A 59 -19.19 0.47 0.27
N ASP A 60 -19.06 -0.25 1.39
CA ASP A 60 -18.57 0.30 2.65
C ASP A 60 -17.07 0.13 2.84
N ALA A 61 -16.44 -0.81 2.12
CA ALA A 61 -14.99 -0.99 2.25
C ALA A 61 -14.18 0.20 1.70
N GLY A 62 -12.94 0.31 2.19
CA GLY A 62 -12.01 1.38 1.85
C GLY A 62 -11.41 1.26 0.44
N THR A 63 -10.78 2.33 -0.03
CA THR A 63 -10.17 2.37 -1.37
C THR A 63 -8.66 2.34 -1.28
N VAL A 64 -8.04 1.29 -1.84
CA VAL A 64 -6.60 1.29 -2.13
C VAL A 64 -6.41 1.90 -3.52
N PHE A 65 -5.85 3.11 -3.56
CA PHE A 65 -5.64 3.81 -4.83
C PHE A 65 -4.52 3.18 -5.67
N PRO A 66 -4.62 3.23 -7.02
CA PRO A 66 -3.59 2.69 -7.90
C PRO A 66 -2.24 3.40 -7.70
N ALA A 67 -1.16 2.71 -8.05
CA ALA A 67 0.21 3.23 -7.99
C ALA A 67 0.50 4.23 -9.13
N ARG A 68 -0.22 5.36 -9.14
CA ARG A 68 -0.07 6.50 -10.05
C ARG A 68 -0.26 7.83 -9.28
N PRO A 69 0.11 8.98 -9.87
CA PRO A 69 -0.29 10.26 -9.32
C PRO A 69 -1.80 10.33 -9.14
N LEU A 70 -2.21 10.76 -7.96
CA LEU A 70 -3.62 10.97 -7.62
C LEU A 70 -4.07 12.37 -8.00
N THR A 71 -5.33 12.47 -8.41
CA THR A 71 -5.98 13.77 -8.59
C THR A 71 -6.12 14.47 -7.24
N PRO A 72 -6.33 15.80 -7.21
CA PRO A 72 -6.60 16.51 -5.96
C PRO A 72 -7.79 15.95 -5.18
N GLU A 73 -8.83 15.51 -5.88
CA GLU A 73 -10.03 14.89 -5.29
C GLU A 73 -9.79 13.48 -4.74
N GLU A 74 -8.91 12.70 -5.36
CA GLU A 74 -8.50 11.40 -4.83
C GLU A 74 -7.63 11.57 -3.58
N ARG A 75 -6.75 12.58 -3.57
CA ARG A 75 -5.88 12.89 -2.43
C ARG A 75 -6.63 13.38 -1.20
N SER A 76 -7.77 14.06 -1.36
CA SER A 76 -8.59 14.47 -0.22
C SER A 76 -9.35 13.32 0.44
N LYS A 77 -9.38 12.14 -0.18
CA LYS A 77 -10.02 10.92 0.32
C LYS A 77 -9.05 9.93 0.97
N LEU A 78 -7.76 10.26 0.98
CA LEU A 78 -6.68 9.47 1.59
C LEU A 78 -6.59 9.70 3.10
#